data_AF-A0A528A6I5-F1
#
_entry.id   AF-A0A528A6I5-F1
#
_cell.length_a   1.000
_cell.length_b   1.000
_cell.length_c   1.000
_cell.angle_alpha   90.00
_cell.angle_beta   90.00
_cell.angle_gamma   90.00
#
_symmetry.space_group_name_H-M   'P 1'
#
loop_
_entity.id
_entity.type
_entity.pdbx_description
1 polymer ?
#
loop_
_entity_poly.entity_id
_entity_poly.type
_entity_poly.pdbx_seq_one_letter_code
_entity_poly.pdbx_strand_id
1 'polypeptide(L)'
;MTFRTLLTITGPNQGEGDLKLAASLCEQIDAHLSVLVLELAAPPSGGEYAVVLSPAWLEERQADLKRLKKRISEVVAFVSQADVSADLSDDYPDTAWADEIIGRRARYADLAILGPDLLASHILKDKVIEGVLFSSGRPLLLVPEGSRPTLKPKRVLVAWDARLESSRALRESLDLLIGAEEVHIAIIDPVEDEYHHGAEPGADAAAFLARHGVKVTVDRLPSSNHSVADVLRRHAVDTAADLMVMGAYGHSRLRERIFGGVTKSMLENPSLPILMAR
;
A
#
# COMPACT_ATOMS: atom_id res chain seq x y z
N MET A 1 -14.01 -3.44 -9.96
CA MET A 1 -14.74 -3.20 -8.71
C MET A 1 -14.38 -1.81 -8.26
N THR A 2 -15.37 -0.94 -8.10
CA THR A 2 -15.13 0.43 -7.67
C THR A 2 -14.79 0.38 -6.19
N PHE A 3 -13.70 1.00 -5.76
CA PHE A 3 -13.39 1.09 -4.34
C PHE A 3 -14.54 1.79 -3.61
N ARG A 4 -15.09 1.17 -2.58
CA ARG A 4 -16.20 1.68 -1.76
C ARG A 4 -15.81 1.87 -0.31
N THR A 5 -14.75 1.20 0.16
CA THR A 5 -14.19 1.40 1.49
C THR A 5 -12.68 1.59 1.40
N LEU A 6 -12.19 2.75 1.83
CA LEU A 6 -10.76 3.03 1.94
C LEU A 6 -10.32 2.97 3.40
N LEU A 7 -9.28 2.20 3.70
CA LEU A 7 -8.73 2.06 5.05
C LEU A 7 -7.50 2.97 5.22
N THR A 8 -7.47 3.76 6.29
CA THR A 8 -6.26 4.45 6.77
C THR A 8 -5.93 3.98 8.19
N ILE A 9 -4.64 3.85 8.48
CA ILE A 9 -4.12 3.45 9.79
C ILE A 9 -3.37 4.65 10.36
N THR A 10 -3.60 4.96 11.62
CA THR A 10 -2.90 6.07 12.28
C THR A 10 -2.55 5.69 13.71
N GLY A 11 -1.42 6.20 14.20
CA GLY A 11 -1.04 6.05 15.61
C GLY A 11 -1.08 7.40 16.35
N PRO A 12 -0.75 7.40 17.65
CA PRO A 12 -0.79 8.60 18.48
C PRO A 12 0.25 9.67 18.16
N ASN A 13 1.30 9.32 17.41
CA ASN A 13 2.39 10.23 17.08
C ASN A 13 2.26 10.83 15.66
N GLN A 14 1.23 10.43 14.90
CA GLN A 14 0.97 10.91 13.54
C GLN A 14 0.11 12.16 13.54
N GLY A 15 0.28 13.02 12.54
CA GLY A 15 -0.54 14.21 12.33
C GLY A 15 -1.90 13.88 11.72
N GLU A 16 -2.63 14.91 11.30
CA GLU A 16 -3.89 14.76 10.55
C GLU A 16 -3.66 14.64 9.03
N GLY A 17 -2.41 14.70 8.55
CA GLY A 17 -2.08 14.74 7.12
C GLY A 17 -2.64 13.54 6.37
N ASP A 18 -2.33 12.33 6.85
CA ASP A 18 -2.79 11.08 6.26
C ASP A 18 -4.32 10.89 6.36
N LEU A 19 -4.95 11.42 7.41
CA LEU A 19 -6.40 11.38 7.58
C LEU A 19 -7.12 12.29 6.56
N LYS A 20 -6.63 13.52 6.39
CA LYS A 20 -7.13 14.48 5.39
C LYS A 20 -6.94 13.94 3.97
N LEU A 21 -5.80 13.32 3.72
CA LEU A 21 -5.50 12.67 2.46
C LEU A 21 -6.49 11.54 2.16
N ALA A 22 -6.70 10.63 3.12
CA ALA A 22 -7.64 9.52 2.95
C ALA A 22 -9.09 9.99 2.78
N ALA A 23 -9.53 10.99 3.55
CA ALA A 23 -10.85 11.59 3.40
C ALA A 23 -11.03 12.22 2.00
N SER A 24 -10.04 12.98 1.51
CA SER A 24 -10.11 13.58 0.17
C SER A 24 -10.20 12.52 -0.94
N LEU A 25 -9.46 11.40 -0.81
CA LEU A 25 -9.60 10.29 -1.75
C LEU A 25 -10.97 9.63 -1.69
N CYS A 26 -11.57 9.51 -0.49
CA CYS A 26 -12.95 9.02 -0.35
C CYS A 26 -13.96 9.95 -1.04
N GLU A 27 -13.85 11.27 -0.85
CA GLU A 27 -14.71 12.28 -1.49
C GLU A 27 -14.65 12.20 -3.02
N GLN A 28 -13.47 11.94 -3.60
CA GLN A 28 -13.31 11.84 -5.05
C GLN A 28 -14.18 10.74 -5.68
N ILE A 29 -14.46 9.67 -4.95
CA ILE A 29 -15.11 8.47 -5.46
C ILE A 29 -16.37 8.06 -4.70
N ASP A 30 -16.85 8.90 -3.77
CA ASP A 30 -18.00 8.60 -2.90
C ASP A 30 -17.83 7.26 -2.15
N ALA A 31 -16.68 7.12 -1.49
CA ALA A 31 -16.32 5.96 -0.68
C ALA A 31 -16.43 6.23 0.82
N HIS A 32 -16.54 5.15 1.58
CA HIS A 32 -16.51 5.13 3.03
C HIS A 32 -15.06 5.14 3.54
N LEU A 33 -14.77 6.02 4.50
CA LEU A 33 -13.49 6.11 5.18
C LEU A 33 -13.47 5.21 6.42
N SER A 34 -12.69 4.14 6.37
CA SER A 34 -12.45 3.30 7.53
C SER A 34 -11.15 3.71 8.21
N VAL A 35 -11.19 4.04 9.50
CA VAL A 35 -10.00 4.43 10.27
C VAL A 35 -9.67 3.39 11.33
N LEU A 36 -8.41 3.00 11.40
CA LEU A 36 -7.86 2.16 12.47
C LEU A 36 -6.81 2.95 13.26
N VAL A 37 -7.10 3.22 14.53
CA VAL A 37 -6.16 3.88 15.44
C VAL A 37 -5.39 2.82 16.22
N LEU A 38 -4.07 2.79 16.06
CA LEU A 38 -3.21 1.78 16.70
C LEU A 38 -2.11 2.42 17.53
N GLU A 39 -1.99 1.98 18.77
CA GLU A 39 -0.78 2.14 19.57
C GLU A 39 -0.16 0.75 19.78
N LEU A 40 1.15 0.61 19.54
CA LEU A 40 1.82 -0.68 19.66
C LEU A 40 2.28 -0.89 21.10
N ALA A 41 1.86 -1.98 21.72
CA ALA A 41 2.29 -2.33 23.06
C ALA A 41 3.75 -2.83 23.04
N ALA A 42 4.57 -2.24 23.92
CA ALA A 42 5.87 -2.80 24.24
C ALA A 42 5.68 -4.15 24.97
N PRO A 43 6.43 -5.21 24.58
CA PRO A 43 6.32 -6.48 25.27
C PRO A 43 6.80 -6.33 26.73
N PRO A 44 6.14 -6.98 27.71
CA PRO A 44 6.62 -6.97 29.08
C PRO A 44 8.01 -7.60 29.17
N SER A 45 8.85 -7.06 30.05
CA SER A 45 10.15 -7.64 30.37
C SER A 45 9.99 -9.10 30.84
N GLY A 46 10.71 -10.04 30.22
CA GLY A 46 10.63 -11.46 30.56
C GLY A 46 11.04 -12.37 29.41
N GLY A 47 11.47 -13.59 29.71
CA GLY A 47 11.70 -14.63 28.70
C GLY A 47 10.42 -15.43 28.40
N GLU A 48 10.48 -16.35 27.44
CA GLU A 48 9.34 -17.20 26.99
C GLU A 48 8.57 -17.92 28.12
N TYR A 49 9.17 -18.07 29.31
CA TYR A 49 8.62 -18.84 30.43
C TYR A 49 8.21 -18.02 31.66
N ALA A 50 8.48 -16.70 31.70
CA ALA A 50 8.09 -15.85 32.82
C ALA A 50 7.90 -14.39 32.37
N VAL A 51 6.64 -13.92 32.41
CA VAL A 51 6.29 -12.52 32.22
C VAL A 51 6.53 -11.78 33.53
N VAL A 52 7.46 -10.82 33.54
CA VAL A 52 7.68 -9.93 34.68
C VAL A 52 6.98 -8.61 34.41
N LEU A 53 5.84 -8.40 35.07
CA LEU A 53 5.11 -7.14 35.07
C LEU A 53 5.81 -6.17 36.03
N SER A 54 6.85 -5.49 35.54
CA SER A 54 7.53 -4.47 36.34
C SER A 54 6.64 -3.22 36.51
N PRO A 55 6.79 -2.46 37.62
CA PRO A 55 6.12 -1.17 37.76
C PRO A 55 6.39 -0.22 36.60
N ALA A 56 7.62 -0.20 36.07
CA ALA A 56 8.01 0.61 34.93
C ALA A 56 7.21 0.25 33.66
N TRP A 57 7.03 -1.05 33.38
CA TRP A 57 6.21 -1.50 32.24
C TRP A 57 4.73 -1.14 32.42
N LEU A 58 4.20 -1.24 33.64
CA LEU A 58 2.82 -0.82 33.94
C LEU A 58 2.62 0.69 33.74
N GLU A 59 3.59 1.51 34.13
CA GLU A 59 3.58 2.96 33.91
C GLU A 59 3.65 3.31 32.42
N GLU A 60 4.54 2.67 31.66
CA GLU A 60 4.64 2.82 30.20
C GLU A 60 3.31 2.46 29.52
N ARG A 61 2.76 1.27 29.81
CA ARG A 61 1.45 0.84 29.31
C ARG A 61 0.34 1.84 29.62
N GLN A 62 0.32 2.43 30.82
CA GLN A 62 -0.67 3.45 31.16
C GLN A 62 -0.47 4.74 30.35
N ALA A 63 0.78 5.13 30.08
CA ALA A 63 1.09 6.28 29.23
C ALA A 63 0.63 6.03 27.79
N ASP A 64 0.89 4.83 27.25
CA ASP A 64 0.50 4.40 25.91
C ASP A 64 -1.03 4.46 25.74
N LEU A 65 -1.78 3.88 26.69
CA LEU A 65 -3.25 3.92 26.68
C LEU A 65 -3.80 5.35 26.80
N LYS A 66 -3.12 6.25 27.50
CA LYS A 66 -3.50 7.68 27.55
C LYS A 66 -3.27 8.35 26.19
N ARG A 67 -2.15 8.08 25.52
CA ARG A 67 -1.87 8.59 24.17
C ARG A 67 -2.89 8.06 23.16
N LEU A 68 -3.20 6.76 23.21
CA LEU A 68 -4.22 6.14 22.37
C LEU A 68 -5.60 6.79 22.56
N LYS A 69 -6.06 6.95 23.81
CA LYS A 69 -7.35 7.62 24.10
C LYS A 69 -7.40 9.05 23.61
N LYS A 70 -6.32 9.80 23.79
CA LYS A 70 -6.20 11.16 23.26
C LYS A 70 -6.34 11.14 21.73
N ARG A 71 -5.59 10.27 21.06
CA ARG A 71 -5.62 10.14 19.60
C ARG A 71 -7.01 9.76 19.08
N ILE A 72 -7.67 8.78 19.69
CA ILE A 72 -9.05 8.39 19.34
C ILE A 72 -9.97 9.62 19.40
N SER A 73 -9.85 10.46 20.43
CA SER A 73 -10.68 11.65 20.59
C SER A 73 -10.43 12.68 19.48
N GLU A 74 -9.17 12.88 19.08
CA GLU A 74 -8.78 13.74 17.96
C GLU A 74 -9.34 13.20 16.63
N VAL A 75 -9.22 11.89 16.38
CA VAL A 75 -9.74 11.27 15.15
C VAL A 75 -11.27 11.29 15.10
N VAL A 76 -11.96 11.06 16.22
CA VAL A 76 -13.43 11.20 16.29
C VAL A 76 -13.86 12.63 15.95
N ALA A 77 -13.15 13.63 16.47
CA ALA A 77 -13.44 15.03 16.17
C ALA A 77 -13.21 15.35 14.68
N PHE A 78 -12.12 14.83 14.09
CA PHE A 78 -11.84 14.94 12.66
C PHE A 78 -12.95 14.30 11.82
N VAL A 79 -13.28 13.04 12.08
CA VAL A 79 -14.28 12.27 11.32
C VAL A 79 -15.67 12.91 11.41
N SER A 80 -16.03 13.47 12.57
CA SER A 80 -17.32 14.15 12.76
C SER A 80 -17.46 15.45 11.95
N GLN A 81 -16.35 16.02 11.48
CA GLN A 81 -16.30 17.24 10.67
C GLN A 81 -16.09 16.96 9.18
N ALA A 82 -15.68 15.74 8.82
CA ALA A 82 -15.44 15.36 7.44
C ALA A 82 -16.77 15.06 6.73
N ASP A 83 -16.88 15.44 5.45
CA ASP A 83 -18.10 15.22 4.63
C ASP A 83 -18.11 13.82 3.98
N VAL A 84 -17.56 12.83 4.68
CA VAL A 84 -17.46 11.44 4.22
C VAL A 84 -18.11 10.49 5.21
N SER A 85 -18.77 9.45 4.70
CA SER A 85 -19.20 8.33 5.54
C SER A 85 -17.96 7.68 6.14
N ALA A 86 -17.93 7.48 7.45
CA ALA A 86 -16.72 6.98 8.11
C ALA A 86 -17.02 6.13 9.35
N ASP A 87 -16.11 5.21 9.63
CA ASP A 87 -16.11 4.39 10.84
C ASP A 87 -14.73 4.35 11.49
N LEU A 88 -14.71 4.14 12.81
CA LEU A 88 -13.49 4.13 13.60
C LEU A 88 -13.41 2.85 14.42
N SER A 89 -12.22 2.25 14.42
CA SER A 89 -11.83 1.20 15.34
C SER A 89 -10.48 1.55 15.96
N ASP A 90 -10.23 1.05 17.15
CA ASP A 90 -8.95 1.17 17.83
C ASP A 90 -8.48 -0.18 18.36
N ASP A 91 -7.16 -0.32 18.51
CA ASP A 91 -6.57 -1.48 19.18
C ASP A 91 -5.23 -1.09 19.84
N TYR A 92 -4.80 -1.92 20.80
CA TYR A 92 -3.52 -1.81 21.48
C TYR A 92 -2.80 -3.17 21.46
N PRO A 93 -2.41 -3.67 20.28
CA PRO A 93 -1.82 -4.99 20.14
C PRO A 93 -0.36 -4.99 20.58
N ASP A 94 0.11 -6.16 21.02
CA ASP A 94 1.55 -6.43 21.03
C ASP A 94 2.08 -6.32 19.59
N THR A 95 3.27 -5.74 19.45
CA THR A 95 3.93 -5.54 18.16
C THR A 95 4.01 -6.82 17.33
N ALA A 96 4.16 -7.99 17.96
CA ALA A 96 4.22 -9.28 17.28
C ALA A 96 2.91 -9.68 16.56
N TRP A 97 1.77 -9.13 16.97
CA TRP A 97 0.44 -9.47 16.44
C TRP A 97 -0.23 -8.31 15.68
N ALA A 98 0.42 -7.16 15.61
CA ALA A 98 -0.15 -5.95 15.04
C ALA A 98 -0.54 -6.12 13.55
N ASP A 99 0.28 -6.81 12.77
CA ASP A 99 -0.01 -7.11 11.36
C ASP A 99 -1.25 -7.99 11.19
N GLU A 100 -1.51 -8.93 12.10
CA GLU A 100 -2.73 -9.74 12.05
C GLU A 100 -3.98 -8.87 12.34
N ILE A 101 -3.92 -8.00 13.34
CA ILE A 101 -5.01 -7.08 13.68
C ILE A 101 -5.30 -6.11 12.52
N ILE A 102 -4.25 -5.51 11.95
CA ILE A 102 -4.36 -4.64 10.77
C ILE A 102 -4.98 -5.43 9.61
N GLY A 103 -4.51 -6.65 9.38
CA GLY A 103 -5.01 -7.51 8.33
C GLY A 103 -6.49 -7.86 8.48
N ARG A 104 -6.95 -8.17 9.70
CA ARG A 104 -8.38 -8.43 9.98
C ARG A 104 -9.25 -7.23 9.63
N ARG A 105 -8.81 -6.02 9.95
CA ARG A 105 -9.51 -4.78 9.56
C ARG A 105 -9.48 -4.57 8.04
N ALA A 106 -8.30 -4.72 7.43
CA ALA A 106 -8.11 -4.51 6.00
C ALA A 106 -8.94 -5.44 5.12
N ARG A 107 -9.27 -6.67 5.55
CA ARG A 107 -10.13 -7.61 4.79
C ARG A 107 -11.50 -7.03 4.42
N TYR A 108 -12.00 -6.04 5.16
CA TYR A 108 -13.28 -5.38 4.94
C TYR A 108 -13.16 -4.03 4.22
N ALA A 109 -11.96 -3.67 3.77
CA ALA A 109 -11.70 -2.52 2.92
C ALA A 109 -11.33 -2.98 1.50
N ASP A 110 -11.54 -2.11 0.52
CA ASP A 110 -11.17 -2.39 -0.87
C ASP A 110 -9.73 -1.94 -1.16
N LEU A 111 -9.25 -0.91 -0.47
CA LEU A 111 -7.90 -0.36 -0.61
C LEU A 111 -7.43 0.22 0.72
N ALA A 112 -6.21 -0.09 1.14
CA ALA A 112 -5.56 0.61 2.25
C ALA A 112 -4.67 1.75 1.74
N ILE A 113 -4.56 2.83 2.50
CA ILE A 113 -3.76 4.01 2.15
C ILE A 113 -2.61 4.14 3.16
N LEU A 114 -1.39 4.24 2.65
CA LEU A 114 -0.18 4.59 3.40
C LEU A 114 0.26 5.99 2.98
N GLY A 115 -0.05 6.98 3.82
CA GLY A 115 0.33 8.37 3.58
C GLY A 115 1.75 8.69 4.06
N PRO A 116 2.22 9.94 3.82
CA PRO A 116 3.57 10.37 4.18
C PRO A 116 3.91 10.20 5.67
N ASP A 117 2.99 10.51 6.58
CA ASP A 117 3.26 10.43 8.03
C ASP A 117 3.49 8.97 8.44
N LEU A 118 2.68 8.05 7.90
CA LEU A 118 2.82 6.63 8.17
C LEU A 118 4.06 6.03 7.49
N LEU A 119 4.41 6.46 6.28
CA LEU A 119 5.64 6.06 5.59
C LEU A 119 6.92 6.50 6.33
N ALA A 120 6.86 7.61 7.04
CA ALA A 120 7.96 8.07 7.90
C ALA A 120 8.07 7.27 9.21
N SER A 121 7.01 6.52 9.59
CA SER A 121 7.07 5.63 10.74
C SER A 121 7.90 4.39 10.43
N HIS A 122 8.77 3.94 11.35
CA HIS A 122 9.55 2.73 11.11
C HIS A 122 8.73 1.47 11.38
N ILE A 123 8.40 1.21 12.66
CA ILE A 123 7.77 -0.04 13.08
C ILE A 123 6.33 -0.16 12.55
N LEU A 124 5.54 0.91 12.63
CA LEU A 124 4.13 0.85 12.23
C LEU A 124 3.98 0.70 10.71
N LYS A 125 4.84 1.35 9.90
CA LYS A 125 4.85 1.16 8.44
C LYS A 125 5.01 -0.30 8.07
N ASP A 126 6.05 -0.94 8.62
CA ASP A 126 6.36 -2.34 8.28
C ASP A 126 5.18 -3.25 8.68
N LYS A 127 4.57 -3.01 9.85
CA LYS A 127 3.40 -3.76 10.30
C LYS A 127 2.16 -3.54 9.46
N VAL A 128 1.94 -2.33 8.94
CA VAL A 128 0.82 -2.08 8.04
C VAL A 128 1.03 -2.73 6.67
N ILE A 129 2.25 -2.65 6.11
CA ILE A 129 2.58 -3.33 4.84
C ILE A 129 2.38 -4.85 5.00
N GLU A 130 2.85 -5.44 6.10
CA GLU A 130 2.63 -6.85 6.42
C GLU A 130 1.14 -7.17 6.55
N GLY A 131 0.42 -6.42 7.38
CA GLY A 131 -1.00 -6.69 7.66
C GLY A 131 -1.87 -6.57 6.42
N VAL A 132 -1.66 -5.53 5.61
CA VAL A 132 -2.43 -5.29 4.39
C VAL A 132 -2.08 -6.35 3.33
N LEU A 133 -0.83 -6.44 2.89
CA LEU A 133 -0.49 -7.28 1.74
C LEU A 133 -0.48 -8.78 2.05
N PHE A 134 -0.22 -9.18 3.29
CA PHE A 134 -0.04 -10.60 3.65
C PHE A 134 -1.20 -11.15 4.48
N SER A 135 -1.64 -10.42 5.50
CA SER A 135 -2.69 -10.89 6.39
C SER A 135 -4.12 -10.62 5.86
N SER A 136 -4.26 -9.68 4.92
CA SER A 136 -5.55 -9.38 4.26
C SER A 136 -5.61 -9.69 2.77
N GLY A 137 -4.48 -9.60 2.05
CA GLY A 137 -4.42 -9.75 0.60
C GLY A 137 -5.08 -8.59 -0.17
N ARG A 138 -5.30 -7.44 0.47
CA ARG A 138 -5.87 -6.25 -0.18
C ARG A 138 -4.79 -5.35 -0.78
N PRO A 139 -5.12 -4.57 -1.81
CA PRO A 139 -4.17 -3.63 -2.37
C PRO A 139 -3.85 -2.51 -1.38
N LEU A 140 -2.64 -1.95 -1.52
CA LEU A 140 -2.10 -0.85 -0.74
C LEU A 140 -1.69 0.30 -1.66
N LEU A 141 -2.22 1.50 -1.42
CA LEU A 141 -1.78 2.72 -2.08
C LEU A 141 -0.75 3.44 -1.20
N LEU A 142 0.49 3.46 -1.65
CA LEU A 142 1.58 4.23 -1.07
C LEU A 142 1.55 5.65 -1.64
N VAL A 143 1.65 6.66 -0.78
CA VAL A 143 1.62 8.06 -1.19
C VAL A 143 2.87 8.79 -0.68
N PRO A 144 3.86 9.07 -1.54
CA PRO A 144 5.05 9.81 -1.13
C PRO A 144 4.72 11.26 -0.73
N GLU A 145 5.57 11.82 0.14
CA GLU A 145 5.52 13.24 0.50
C GLU A 145 5.62 14.12 -0.75
N GLY A 146 4.85 15.22 -0.77
CA GLY A 146 4.85 16.17 -1.89
C GLY A 146 4.08 15.70 -3.13
N SER A 147 3.56 14.47 -3.16
CA SER A 147 2.71 13.99 -4.25
C SER A 147 1.25 14.44 -4.11
N ARG A 148 0.49 14.36 -5.21
CA ARG A 148 -0.94 14.64 -5.25
C ARG A 148 -1.68 13.37 -5.67
N PRO A 149 -2.01 12.46 -4.74
CA PRO A 149 -2.67 11.21 -5.08
C PRO A 149 -4.07 11.46 -5.64
N THR A 150 -4.51 10.58 -6.53
CA THR A 150 -5.88 10.55 -7.03
C THR A 150 -6.32 9.11 -7.31
N LEU A 151 -7.61 8.83 -7.11
CA LEU A 151 -8.24 7.59 -7.56
C LEU A 151 -8.92 7.75 -8.93
N LYS A 152 -8.57 8.80 -9.66
CA LYS A 152 -8.93 9.03 -11.08
C LYS A 152 -7.68 9.38 -11.89
N PRO A 153 -6.63 8.54 -11.88
CA PRO A 153 -5.41 8.82 -12.61
C PRO A 153 -5.71 8.86 -14.12
N LYS A 154 -5.09 9.79 -14.84
CA LYS A 154 -5.20 9.88 -16.30
C LYS A 154 -4.16 9.02 -16.98
N ARG A 155 -2.96 8.95 -16.40
CA ARG A 155 -1.84 8.16 -16.92
C ARG A 155 -1.38 7.16 -15.89
N VAL A 156 -1.42 5.88 -16.24
CA VAL A 156 -1.05 4.79 -15.32
C VAL A 156 0.10 3.98 -15.90
N LEU A 157 1.13 3.78 -15.10
CA LEU A 157 2.22 2.87 -15.41
C LEU A 157 2.04 1.55 -14.65
N VAL A 158 1.86 0.45 -15.36
CA VAL A 158 1.80 -0.91 -14.81
C VAL A 158 3.18 -1.55 -14.93
N ALA A 159 3.86 -1.76 -13.80
CA ALA A 159 5.10 -2.54 -13.77
C ALA A 159 4.76 -4.04 -13.82
N TRP A 160 5.19 -4.69 -14.89
CA TRP A 160 4.76 -6.06 -15.23
C TRP A 160 5.94 -7.02 -15.36
N ASP A 161 5.83 -8.15 -14.66
CA ASP A 161 6.82 -9.25 -14.67
C ASP A 161 6.19 -10.62 -14.98
N ALA A 162 4.95 -10.63 -15.46
CA ALA A 162 4.15 -11.82 -15.79
C ALA A 162 3.90 -12.80 -14.62
N ARG A 163 4.09 -12.38 -13.36
CA ARG A 163 3.82 -13.21 -12.19
C ARG A 163 2.44 -13.00 -11.60
N LEU A 164 2.10 -13.84 -10.61
CA LEU A 164 0.82 -13.79 -9.93
C LEU A 164 0.56 -12.43 -9.27
N GLU A 165 1.58 -11.84 -8.65
CA GLU A 165 1.47 -10.58 -7.91
C GLU A 165 1.22 -9.41 -8.87
N SER A 166 1.91 -9.34 -10.02
CA SER A 166 1.64 -8.29 -11.03
C SER A 166 0.29 -8.49 -11.70
N SER A 167 -0.12 -9.73 -11.97
CA SER A 167 -1.47 -10.07 -12.46
C SER A 167 -2.56 -9.65 -11.48
N ARG A 168 -2.37 -9.88 -10.18
CA ARG A 168 -3.29 -9.43 -9.13
C ARG A 168 -3.33 -7.91 -9.03
N ALA A 169 -2.19 -7.23 -9.03
CA ALA A 169 -2.15 -5.76 -8.99
C ALA A 169 -2.88 -5.13 -10.20
N LEU A 170 -2.68 -5.69 -11.40
CA LEU A 170 -3.39 -5.28 -12.60
C LEU A 170 -4.91 -5.49 -12.46
N ARG A 171 -5.34 -6.63 -11.90
CA ARG A 171 -6.77 -6.92 -11.68
C ARG A 171 -7.41 -6.04 -10.60
N GLU A 172 -6.74 -5.83 -9.47
CA GLU A 172 -7.23 -5.01 -8.35
C GLU A 172 -7.34 -3.52 -8.73
N SER A 173 -6.52 -3.06 -9.69
CA SER A 173 -6.55 -1.69 -10.20
C SER A 173 -7.42 -1.49 -11.44
N LEU A 174 -8.11 -2.53 -11.93
CA LEU A 174 -8.77 -2.52 -13.24
C LEU A 174 -9.72 -1.35 -13.45
N ASP A 175 -10.49 -0.95 -12.44
CA ASP A 175 -11.43 0.19 -12.57
C ASP A 175 -10.70 1.53 -12.73
N LEU A 176 -9.53 1.69 -12.10
CA LEU A 176 -8.66 2.86 -12.32
C LEU A 176 -8.12 2.85 -13.76
N LEU A 177 -7.70 1.68 -14.25
CA LEU A 177 -7.15 1.51 -15.60
C LEU A 177 -8.21 1.78 -16.68
N ILE A 178 -9.47 1.39 -16.46
CA ILE A 178 -10.59 1.67 -17.37
C ILE A 178 -10.86 3.19 -17.46
N GLY A 179 -10.74 3.90 -16.33
CA GLY A 179 -10.93 5.35 -16.28
C GLY A 179 -9.76 6.18 -16.80
N ALA A 180 -8.59 5.57 -17.01
CA ALA A 180 -7.39 6.25 -17.45
C ALA A 180 -7.44 6.62 -18.94
N GLU A 181 -6.83 7.75 -19.29
CA GLU A 181 -6.67 8.19 -20.68
C GLU A 181 -5.58 7.37 -21.40
N GLU A 182 -4.57 6.91 -20.66
CA GLU A 182 -3.43 6.17 -21.17
C GLU A 182 -2.86 5.21 -20.10
N VAL A 183 -2.62 3.95 -20.50
CA VAL A 183 -2.02 2.92 -19.66
C VAL A 183 -0.78 2.35 -20.34
N HIS A 184 0.35 2.36 -19.65
CA HIS A 184 1.60 1.77 -20.10
C HIS A 184 1.88 0.50 -19.32
N ILE A 185 2.04 -0.64 -20.00
CA ILE A 185 2.61 -1.85 -19.40
C ILE A 185 4.12 -1.80 -19.62
N ALA A 186 4.90 -1.57 -18.57
CA ALA A 186 6.36 -1.61 -18.64
C ALA A 186 6.91 -2.96 -18.20
N ILE A 187 7.76 -3.54 -19.05
CA ILE A 187 8.47 -4.79 -18.81
C ILE A 187 9.96 -4.51 -18.94
N ILE A 188 10.72 -4.77 -17.88
CA ILE A 188 12.17 -4.53 -17.86
C ILE A 188 12.89 -5.83 -18.19
N ASP A 189 13.80 -5.78 -19.17
CA ASP A 189 14.57 -6.94 -19.67
C ASP A 189 13.69 -8.19 -19.91
N PRO A 190 12.67 -8.10 -20.79
CA PRO A 190 11.75 -9.21 -21.03
C PRO A 190 12.49 -10.46 -21.54
N VAL A 191 12.02 -11.62 -21.10
CA VAL A 191 12.51 -12.94 -21.53
C VAL A 191 11.42 -13.62 -22.37
N GLU A 192 11.72 -13.83 -23.64
CA GLU A 192 10.82 -14.46 -24.63
C GLU A 192 10.87 -16.00 -24.51
N ASP A 193 10.10 -16.56 -23.59
CA ASP A 193 9.86 -18.00 -23.48
C ASP A 193 8.52 -18.33 -22.80
N GLU A 194 8.11 -19.60 -22.87
CA GLU A 194 6.83 -20.09 -22.31
C GLU A 194 6.75 -19.99 -20.78
N TYR A 195 7.89 -19.94 -20.08
CA TYR A 195 7.96 -19.98 -18.61
C TYR A 195 8.05 -18.60 -17.96
N HIS A 196 8.33 -17.56 -18.74
CA HIS A 196 8.47 -16.18 -18.28
C HIS A 196 7.41 -15.26 -18.88
N HIS A 197 7.68 -14.61 -20.02
CA HIS A 197 6.81 -13.56 -20.57
C HIS A 197 6.01 -13.98 -21.81
N GLY A 198 6.12 -15.24 -22.23
CA GLY A 198 5.52 -15.74 -23.46
C GLY A 198 6.31 -15.35 -24.71
N ALA A 199 5.79 -15.76 -25.87
CA ALA A 199 6.40 -15.48 -27.17
C ALA A 199 6.38 -13.98 -27.53
N GLU A 200 5.40 -13.24 -27.03
CA GLU A 200 5.28 -11.79 -27.20
C GLU A 200 5.09 -11.12 -25.83
N PRO A 201 6.19 -10.74 -25.14
CA PRO A 201 6.16 -10.17 -23.81
C PRO A 201 5.16 -9.01 -23.69
N GLY A 202 4.20 -9.16 -22.79
CA GLY A 202 3.15 -8.18 -22.49
C GLY A 202 1.89 -8.25 -23.37
N ALA A 203 1.90 -9.02 -24.47
CA ALA A 203 0.79 -9.07 -25.41
C ALA A 203 -0.51 -9.59 -24.76
N ASP A 204 -0.43 -10.64 -23.93
CA ASP A 204 -1.60 -11.20 -23.26
C ASP A 204 -2.19 -10.26 -22.20
N ALA A 205 -1.34 -9.55 -21.46
CA ALA A 205 -1.77 -8.53 -20.49
C ALA A 205 -2.43 -7.34 -21.19
N ALA A 206 -1.84 -6.86 -22.30
CA ALA A 206 -2.43 -5.82 -23.13
C ALA A 206 -3.76 -6.27 -23.74
N ALA A 207 -3.85 -7.49 -24.27
CA ALA A 207 -5.08 -8.05 -24.81
C ALA A 207 -6.17 -8.18 -23.74
N PHE A 208 -5.81 -8.59 -22.52
CA PHE A 208 -6.72 -8.60 -21.38
C PHE A 208 -7.26 -7.20 -21.09
N LEU A 209 -6.39 -6.20 -20.93
CA LEU A 209 -6.79 -4.82 -20.66
C LEU A 209 -7.64 -4.21 -21.79
N ALA A 210 -7.28 -4.48 -23.06
CA ALA A 210 -8.04 -4.03 -24.21
C ALA A 210 -9.47 -4.61 -24.25
N ARG A 211 -9.67 -5.87 -23.82
CA ARG A 211 -11.03 -6.47 -23.68
C ARG A 211 -11.88 -5.75 -22.63
N HIS A 212 -11.26 -5.07 -21.68
CA HIS A 212 -11.92 -4.23 -20.69
C HIS A 212 -12.08 -2.76 -21.13
N GLY A 213 -11.67 -2.41 -22.34
CA GLY A 213 -11.79 -1.05 -22.89
C GLY A 213 -10.65 -0.10 -22.50
N VAL A 214 -9.55 -0.62 -21.93
CA VAL A 214 -8.38 0.17 -21.54
C VAL A 214 -7.54 0.53 -22.77
N LYS A 215 -7.11 1.79 -22.86
CA LYS A 215 -6.13 2.25 -23.86
C LYS A 215 -4.72 1.90 -23.38
N VAL A 216 -4.20 0.77 -23.86
CA VAL A 216 -2.94 0.20 -23.38
C VAL A 216 -1.85 0.18 -24.44
N THR A 217 -0.63 0.55 -24.02
CA THR A 217 0.62 0.40 -24.79
C THR A 217 1.57 -0.52 -24.00
N VAL A 218 2.39 -1.31 -24.70
CA VAL A 218 3.41 -2.16 -24.08
C VAL A 218 4.79 -1.57 -24.33
N ASP A 219 5.51 -1.26 -23.25
CA ASP A 219 6.85 -0.72 -23.26
C ASP A 219 7.84 -1.80 -22.79
N ARG A 220 8.66 -2.30 -23.71
CA ARG A 220 9.75 -3.23 -23.41
C ARG A 220 11.03 -2.43 -23.25
N LEU A 221 11.56 -2.37 -22.03
CA LEU A 221 12.64 -1.45 -21.66
C LEU A 221 13.91 -2.23 -21.26
N PRO A 222 15.09 -1.84 -21.77
CA PRO A 222 16.35 -2.40 -21.28
C PRO A 222 16.72 -1.78 -19.93
N SER A 223 17.27 -2.58 -19.00
CA SER A 223 17.79 -2.03 -17.74
C SER A 223 19.07 -1.23 -17.92
N SER A 224 19.91 -1.60 -18.89
CA SER A 224 21.16 -0.92 -19.23
C SER A 224 22.06 -0.65 -18.01
N ASN A 225 22.27 -1.67 -17.16
CA ASN A 225 23.03 -1.62 -15.91
C ASN A 225 22.41 -0.76 -14.77
N HIS A 226 21.17 -0.29 -14.93
CA HIS A 226 20.41 0.31 -13.84
C HIS A 226 19.56 -0.74 -13.11
N SER A 227 19.16 -0.44 -11.88
CA SER A 227 18.19 -1.28 -11.20
C SER A 227 16.83 -1.18 -11.89
N VAL A 228 16.05 -2.27 -11.87
CA VAL A 228 14.65 -2.29 -12.37
C VAL A 228 13.83 -1.15 -11.75
N ALA A 229 14.04 -0.84 -10.46
CA ALA A 229 13.34 0.25 -9.79
C ALA A 229 13.70 1.63 -10.37
N ASP A 230 14.96 1.88 -10.69
CA ASP A 230 15.38 3.15 -11.31
C ASP A 230 14.80 3.32 -12.70
N VAL A 231 14.77 2.24 -13.50
CA VAL A 231 14.19 2.26 -14.85
C VAL A 231 12.70 2.56 -14.77
N LEU A 232 11.97 1.89 -13.88
CA LEU A 232 10.54 2.14 -13.65
C LEU A 232 10.27 3.58 -13.19
N ARG A 233 11.09 4.13 -12.27
CA ARG A 233 10.95 5.53 -11.83
C ARG A 233 11.20 6.52 -12.95
N ARG A 234 12.22 6.32 -13.78
CA ARG A 234 12.50 7.17 -14.95
C ARG A 234 11.36 7.09 -15.96
N HIS A 235 10.92 5.88 -16.28
CA HIS A 235 9.81 5.69 -17.23
C HIS A 235 8.50 6.28 -16.72
N ALA A 236 8.24 6.25 -15.40
CA ALA A 236 7.11 6.94 -14.80
C ALA A 236 7.17 8.47 -15.04
N VAL A 237 8.36 9.07 -15.03
CA VAL A 237 8.55 10.49 -15.37
C VAL A 237 8.38 10.71 -16.87
N ASP A 238 8.98 9.87 -17.71
CA ASP A 238 8.93 9.99 -19.18
C ASP A 238 7.50 9.87 -19.73
N THR A 239 6.68 9.01 -19.10
CA THR A 239 5.25 8.83 -19.40
C THR A 239 4.35 9.79 -18.60
N ALA A 240 4.93 10.60 -17.70
CA ALA A 240 4.20 11.47 -16.78
C ALA A 240 3.04 10.75 -16.07
N ALA A 241 3.33 9.56 -15.54
CA ALA A 241 2.37 8.72 -14.83
C ALA A 241 1.90 9.40 -13.53
N ASP A 242 0.58 9.40 -13.31
CA ASP A 242 -0.05 9.86 -12.08
C ASP A 242 -0.01 8.76 -11.00
N LEU A 243 0.02 7.50 -11.44
CA LEU A 243 -0.02 6.31 -10.60
C LEU A 243 0.85 5.22 -11.21
N MET A 244 1.62 4.54 -10.35
CA MET A 244 2.23 3.25 -10.69
C MET A 244 1.42 2.11 -10.08
N VAL A 245 1.19 1.05 -10.83
CA VAL A 245 0.60 -0.21 -10.35
C VAL A 245 1.68 -1.28 -10.43
N MET A 246 1.92 -2.01 -9.33
CA MET A 246 2.89 -3.10 -9.34
C MET A 246 2.53 -4.25 -8.39
N GLY A 247 2.99 -5.46 -8.73
CA GLY A 247 3.00 -6.57 -7.80
C GLY A 247 4.03 -6.36 -6.68
N ALA A 248 3.77 -6.91 -5.49
CA ALA A 248 4.68 -6.84 -4.36
C ALA A 248 5.05 -8.24 -3.85
N TYR A 249 6.35 -8.47 -3.59
CA TYR A 249 6.86 -9.68 -2.94
C TYR A 249 6.55 -11.01 -3.69
N GLY A 250 6.75 -11.02 -5.00
CA GLY A 250 6.60 -12.22 -5.85
C GLY A 250 7.75 -13.24 -5.76
N HIS A 251 8.66 -13.07 -4.80
CA HIS A 251 9.65 -14.07 -4.42
C HIS A 251 9.40 -14.47 -2.94
N SER A 252 9.55 -15.75 -2.59
CA SER A 252 9.31 -16.21 -1.20
C SER A 252 10.17 -15.42 -0.20
N ARG A 253 9.52 -14.83 0.82
CA ARG A 253 10.14 -14.08 1.94
C ARG A 253 11.35 -14.75 2.57
N LEU A 254 11.37 -16.09 2.63
CA LEU A 254 12.50 -16.85 3.18
C LEU A 254 13.80 -16.64 2.39
N ARG A 255 13.70 -16.16 1.14
CA ARG A 255 14.80 -15.86 0.21
C ARG A 255 15.01 -14.35 0.00
N GLU A 256 14.19 -13.49 0.62
CA GLU A 256 14.14 -12.05 0.35
C GLU A 256 15.14 -11.19 1.13
N ARG A 257 15.87 -11.76 2.11
CA ARG A 257 17.05 -11.06 2.66
C ARG A 257 18.13 -10.75 1.60
N ILE A 258 18.03 -11.35 0.40
CA ILE A 258 19.01 -11.22 -0.68
C ILE A 258 18.38 -10.72 -2.01
N PHE A 259 17.05 -10.82 -2.22
CA PHE A 259 16.43 -10.61 -3.56
C PHE A 259 15.20 -9.69 -3.65
N GLY A 260 14.72 -9.08 -2.56
CA GLY A 260 13.55 -8.17 -2.59
C GLY A 260 13.81 -6.77 -3.16
N GLY A 261 14.70 -6.61 -4.15
CA GLY A 261 15.29 -5.32 -4.54
C GLY A 261 14.29 -4.27 -5.03
N VAL A 262 13.34 -4.65 -5.88
CA VAL A 262 12.43 -3.68 -6.53
C VAL A 262 11.38 -3.18 -5.55
N THR A 263 10.59 -4.07 -4.94
CA THR A 263 9.55 -3.68 -3.98
C THR A 263 10.14 -2.92 -2.80
N LYS A 264 11.27 -3.38 -2.24
CA LYS A 264 11.96 -2.66 -1.16
C LYS A 264 12.42 -1.26 -1.62
N SER A 265 13.06 -1.15 -2.79
CA SER A 265 13.49 0.15 -3.32
C SER A 265 12.32 1.10 -3.55
N MET A 266 11.17 0.61 -4.01
CA MET A 266 9.96 1.42 -4.22
C MET A 266 9.28 1.81 -2.90
N LEU A 267 9.33 0.98 -1.87
CA LEU A 267 8.82 1.29 -0.53
C LEU A 267 9.71 2.30 0.22
N GLU A 268 11.02 2.21 0.03
CA GLU A 268 11.98 3.13 0.66
C GLU A 268 11.99 4.50 -0.02
N ASN A 269 11.88 4.54 -1.35
CA ASN A 269 11.94 5.77 -2.14
C ASN A 269 10.87 5.81 -3.25
N PRO A 270 9.59 5.93 -2.90
CA PRO A 270 8.51 6.11 -3.87
C PRO A 270 8.62 7.49 -4.54
N SER A 271 8.60 7.55 -5.88
CA SER A 271 8.69 8.81 -6.64
C SER A 271 7.34 9.39 -7.06
N LEU A 272 6.28 8.59 -6.95
CA LEU A 272 4.88 8.92 -7.27
C LEU A 272 3.97 7.99 -6.44
N PRO A 273 2.64 8.21 -6.41
CA PRO A 273 1.73 7.24 -5.81
C PRO A 273 1.88 5.84 -6.43
N ILE A 274 1.96 4.81 -5.59
CA ILE A 274 2.14 3.42 -6.03
C ILE A 274 1.05 2.53 -5.42
N LEU A 275 0.23 1.91 -6.25
CA LEU A 275 -0.69 0.84 -5.84
C LEU A 275 0.04 -0.51 -5.94
N MET A 276 0.18 -1.16 -4.80
CA MET A 276 0.78 -2.48 -4.66
C MET A 276 -0.30 -3.54 -4.34
N ALA A 277 -0.21 -4.71 -4.96
CA ALA A 277 -1.01 -5.87 -4.56
C ALA A 277 -0.17 -7.15 -4.57
N ARG A 278 -0.69 -8.20 -3.92
CA ARG A 278 -0.02 -9.48 -3.79
C ARG A 278 -0.94 -10.64 -4.11
#